data_AF-A0A8J6EGL6-F1
#
_entry.id   AF-A0A8J6EGL6-F1
#
_cell.length_a   1.000
_cell.length_b   1.000
_cell.length_c   1.000
_cell.angle_alpha   90.00
_cell.angle_beta   90.00
_cell.angle_gamma   90.00
#
_symmetry.space_group_name_H-M   'P 1'
#
loop_
_entity.id
_entity.type
_entity.pdbx_description
1 polymer ?
#
loop_
_entity_poly.entity_id
_entity_poly.type
_entity_poly.pdbx_seq_one_letter_code
_entity_poly.pdbx_strand_id
1 'polypeptide(L)'
;MTSLCIAMTERQQRSVTVDFRDGQPELVNAVSNRFCENWMQVFINSYDGGSPFLFRQKLENFKLKVIQDMNNLKRLIRQAESSHYALFRCYNFLKNCGNDDLLLQIVKVEHTEMPEARSVVQVLEEFIHEEGFSVHYSKPPNPS
;
A
#
# COMPACT_ATOMS: atom_id res chain seq x y z
N MET A 1 4.68 -5.63 -22.91
CA MET A 1 4.85 -4.67 -21.80
C MET A 1 3.49 -4.11 -21.46
N THR A 2 2.91 -4.55 -20.36
CA THR A 2 1.65 -3.98 -19.85
C THR A 2 2.04 -2.87 -18.89
N SER A 3 1.65 -1.62 -19.17
CA SER A 3 1.90 -0.53 -18.21
C SER A 3 1.07 -0.78 -16.95
N LEU A 4 1.50 -0.23 -15.81
CA LEU A 4 0.71 -0.27 -14.56
C LEU A 4 -0.73 0.18 -14.80
N CYS A 5 -0.93 1.24 -15.58
CA CYS A 5 -2.26 1.73 -15.94
C CYS A 5 -3.09 0.66 -16.68
N ILE A 6 -2.51 -0.09 -17.62
CA ILE A 6 -3.23 -1.13 -18.37
C ILE A 6 -3.54 -2.32 -17.44
N ALA A 7 -2.57 -2.75 -16.62
CA ALA A 7 -2.75 -3.84 -15.66
C ALA A 7 -3.78 -3.51 -14.56
N MET A 8 -3.89 -2.23 -14.18
CA MET A 8 -4.92 -1.74 -13.27
C MET A 8 -6.31 -1.65 -13.93
N THR A 9 -6.37 -1.46 -15.24
CA THR A 9 -7.63 -1.39 -16.01
C THR A 9 -8.21 -2.78 -16.27
N GLU A 10 -7.37 -3.83 -16.30
CA GLU A 10 -7.79 -5.24 -16.43
C GLU A 10 -8.37 -5.81 -15.12
N ARG A 11 -8.07 -5.20 -13.95
CA ARG A 11 -8.77 -5.53 -12.70
C ARG A 11 -10.19 -4.98 -12.75
N GLN A 12 -11.14 -5.76 -12.23
CA GLN A 12 -12.55 -5.39 -12.11
C GLN A 12 -12.70 -4.02 -11.45
N GLN A 13 -12.95 -2.98 -12.25
CA GLN A 13 -13.12 -1.61 -11.76
C GLN A 13 -14.34 -1.57 -10.84
N ARG A 14 -14.10 -1.30 -9.56
CA ARG A 14 -15.17 -1.04 -8.60
C ARG A 14 -15.51 0.45 -8.71
N SER A 15 -16.76 0.75 -9.05
CA SER A 15 -17.25 2.13 -9.04
C SER A 15 -17.32 2.61 -7.59
N VAL A 16 -16.64 3.71 -7.29
CA VAL A 16 -16.84 4.45 -6.04
C VAL A 16 -18.13 5.25 -6.19
N THR A 17 -19.09 5.05 -5.30
CA THR A 17 -20.37 5.78 -5.32
C THR A 17 -20.39 6.74 -4.15
N VAL A 18 -20.76 8.00 -4.40
CA VAL A 18 -21.02 8.98 -3.34
C VAL A 18 -22.52 9.00 -3.08
N ASP A 19 -22.94 8.47 -1.94
CA ASP A 19 -24.33 8.49 -1.50
C ASP A 19 -24.60 9.73 -0.64
N PHE A 20 -25.76 10.35 -0.83
CA PHE A 20 -26.20 11.57 -0.14
C PHE A 20 -27.51 11.40 0.63
N ARG A 21 -28.02 10.16 0.78
CA ARG A 21 -29.35 9.87 1.35
C ARG A 21 -29.60 10.52 2.73
N ASP A 22 -28.58 10.69 3.56
CA ASP A 22 -28.71 11.19 4.95
C ASP A 22 -28.12 12.60 5.16
N GLY A 23 -27.91 13.37 4.08
CA GLY A 23 -27.39 14.75 4.16
C GLY A 23 -25.89 14.89 4.43
N GLN A 24 -25.21 13.81 4.80
CA GLN A 24 -23.75 13.69 4.78
C GLN A 24 -23.31 12.78 3.62
N PRO A 25 -22.28 13.16 2.84
CA PRO A 25 -21.77 12.33 1.77
C PRO A 25 -21.09 11.08 2.33
N GLU A 26 -21.57 9.90 1.95
CA GLU A 26 -20.95 8.61 2.26
C GLU A 26 -20.29 8.01 1.02
N LEU A 27 -19.06 7.50 1.16
CA LEU A 27 -18.34 6.84 0.08
C LEU A 27 -18.59 5.32 0.13
N VAL A 28 -19.40 4.81 -0.79
CA VAL A 28 -19.66 3.39 -0.97
C VAL A 28 -18.63 2.79 -1.93
N ASN A 29 -18.14 1.59 -1.61
CA ASN A 29 -17.09 0.86 -2.34
C ASN A 29 -15.72 1.56 -2.39
N ALA A 30 -15.46 2.53 -1.52
CA ALA A 30 -14.12 3.09 -1.37
C ALA A 30 -13.17 2.02 -0.83
N VAL A 31 -11.98 1.93 -1.44
CA VAL A 31 -10.87 1.12 -0.94
C VAL A 31 -9.77 2.08 -0.52
N SER A 32 -9.24 1.88 0.69
CA SER A 32 -8.12 2.63 1.24
C SER A 32 -7.16 1.67 1.94
N ASN A 33 -5.93 2.12 2.13
CA ASN A 33 -4.93 1.45 2.96
C ASN A 33 -4.41 2.44 4.02
N ARG A 34 -3.62 1.95 4.97
CA ARG A 34 -3.11 2.77 6.08
C ARG A 34 -2.29 3.96 5.60
N PHE A 35 -1.56 3.81 4.50
CA PHE A 35 -0.82 4.90 3.88
C PHE A 35 -1.77 6.01 3.41
N CYS A 36 -2.82 5.68 2.66
CA CYS A 36 -3.85 6.64 2.22
C CYS A 36 -4.55 7.31 3.41
N GLU A 37 -4.91 6.55 4.45
CA GLU A 37 -5.55 7.10 5.66
C GLU A 37 -4.66 8.11 6.39
N ASN A 38 -3.40 7.75 6.63
CA ASN A 38 -2.43 8.64 7.28
C ASN A 38 -2.27 9.94 6.50
N TRP A 39 -2.16 9.86 5.17
CA TRP A 39 -2.03 11.04 4.33
C TRP A 39 -3.31 11.86 4.25
N MET A 40 -4.49 11.24 4.19
CA MET A 40 -5.77 11.93 4.26
C MET A 40 -5.87 12.76 5.56
N GLN A 41 -5.47 12.20 6.69
CA GLN A 41 -5.42 12.93 7.96
C GLN A 41 -4.46 14.12 7.90
N VAL A 42 -3.28 13.95 7.29
CA VAL A 42 -2.36 15.08 7.05
C VAL A 42 -3.08 16.15 6.24
N PHE A 43 -3.77 15.81 5.15
CA PHE A 43 -4.48 16.78 4.31
C PHE A 43 -5.60 17.52 5.04
N ILE A 44 -6.45 16.80 5.78
CA ILE A 44 -7.56 17.39 6.55
C ILE A 44 -7.01 18.36 7.59
N ASN A 45 -6.00 17.94 8.37
CA ASN A 45 -5.38 18.77 9.41
C ASN A 45 -4.53 19.92 8.84
N SER A 46 -4.25 19.91 7.54
CA SER A 46 -3.50 20.96 6.86
C SER A 46 -4.38 22.10 6.35
N TYR A 47 -5.70 21.92 6.37
CA TYR A 47 -6.65 22.85 5.80
C TYR A 47 -6.75 24.16 6.59
N ASP A 48 -6.34 24.16 7.87
CA ASP A 48 -6.47 25.28 8.82
C ASP A 48 -5.72 26.58 8.44
N GLY A 49 -4.99 26.62 7.32
CA GLY A 49 -4.29 27.82 6.84
C GLY A 49 -4.59 28.25 5.40
N GLY A 50 -5.43 27.52 4.65
CA GLY A 50 -5.92 27.93 3.31
C GLY A 50 -4.89 28.21 2.20
N SER A 51 -3.58 28.06 2.44
CA SER A 51 -2.54 28.41 1.46
C SER A 51 -2.40 27.33 0.38
N PRO A 52 -2.74 27.62 -0.89
CA PRO A 52 -2.62 26.65 -1.98
C PRO A 52 -1.17 26.19 -2.21
N PHE A 53 -0.20 27.05 -1.87
CA PHE A 53 1.22 26.73 -1.95
C PHE A 53 1.61 25.61 -0.98
N LEU A 54 1.20 25.71 0.28
CA LEU A 54 1.49 24.67 1.29
C LEU A 54 0.81 23.36 0.96
N PHE A 55 -0.42 23.41 0.42
CA PHE A 55 -1.11 22.23 -0.08
C PHE A 55 -0.33 21.53 -1.21
N ARG A 56 0.12 22.30 -2.21
CA ARG A 56 0.96 21.79 -3.30
C ARG A 56 2.26 21.19 -2.78
N GLN A 57 2.92 21.85 -1.83
CA GLN A 57 4.15 21.35 -1.23
C GLN A 57 3.95 19.98 -0.56
N LYS A 58 2.82 19.77 0.13
CA LYS A 58 2.47 18.48 0.74
C LYS A 58 2.23 17.39 -0.32
N LEU A 59 1.58 17.71 -1.43
CA LEU A 59 1.41 16.79 -2.56
C LEU A 59 2.75 16.39 -3.20
N GLU A 60 3.67 17.34 -3.38
CA GLU A 60 5.00 17.02 -3.92
C GLU A 60 5.81 16.15 -2.95
N ASN A 61 5.73 16.42 -1.65
CA ASN A 61 6.38 15.57 -0.63
C ASN A 61 5.80 14.16 -0.62
N PHE A 62 4.49 14.01 -0.80
CA PHE A 62 3.83 12.71 -0.94
C PHE A 62 4.37 11.95 -2.15
N LYS A 63 4.43 12.60 -3.31
CA LYS A 63 4.97 12.02 -4.53
C LYS A 63 6.42 11.56 -4.34
N LEU A 64 7.25 12.39 -3.72
CA LEU A 64 8.65 12.05 -3.41
C LEU A 64 8.73 10.82 -2.49
N LYS A 65 7.87 10.74 -1.46
CA LYS A 65 7.83 9.58 -0.56
C LYS A 65 7.49 8.29 -1.28
N VAL A 66 6.48 8.30 -2.17
CA VAL A 66 6.10 7.12 -2.97
C VAL A 66 7.26 6.67 -3.85
N ILE A 67 7.95 7.61 -4.52
CA ILE A 67 9.11 7.30 -5.36
C ILE A 67 10.25 6.69 -4.52
N GLN A 68 10.53 7.25 -3.35
CA GLN A 68 11.55 6.73 -2.43
C GLN A 68 11.21 5.32 -1.95
N ASP A 69 9.96 5.10 -1.56
CA ASP A 69 9.49 3.80 -1.06
C ASP A 69 9.59 2.73 -2.16
N MET A 70 9.20 3.05 -3.39
CA MET A 70 9.37 2.16 -4.56
C MET A 70 10.84 1.81 -4.81
N ASN A 71 11.72 2.80 -4.84
CA ASN A 71 13.14 2.58 -5.09
C ASN A 71 13.78 1.73 -3.98
N ASN A 72 13.43 2.01 -2.72
CA ASN A 72 13.90 1.23 -1.59
C ASN A 72 13.41 -0.22 -1.66
N LEU A 73 12.13 -0.44 -2.01
CA LEU A 73 11.56 -1.78 -2.21
C LEU A 73 12.31 -2.57 -3.29
N LYS A 74 12.52 -1.98 -4.47
CA LYS A 74 13.28 -2.63 -5.56
C LYS A 74 14.66 -3.08 -5.10
N ARG A 75 15.35 -2.24 -4.32
CA ARG A 75 16.67 -2.59 -3.76
C ARG A 75 16.58 -3.70 -2.71
N LEU A 76 15.57 -3.69 -1.85
CA LEU A 76 15.37 -4.73 -0.84
C LEU A 76 15.04 -6.08 -1.45
N ILE A 77 14.21 -6.11 -2.50
CA ILE A 77 13.86 -7.32 -3.23
C ILE A 77 15.10 -7.96 -3.86
N ARG A 78 15.94 -7.15 -4.54
CA ARG A 78 17.25 -7.62 -5.06
C ARG A 78 18.12 -8.28 -4.00
N GLN A 79 18.14 -7.73 -2.79
CA GLN A 79 18.94 -8.27 -1.70
C GLN A 79 18.31 -9.54 -1.11
N ALA A 80 16.98 -9.62 -1.08
CA ALA A 80 16.24 -10.73 -0.52
C ALA A 80 16.44 -12.04 -1.29
N GLU A 81 16.80 -11.97 -2.57
CA GLU A 81 17.14 -13.14 -3.40
C GLU A 81 18.28 -13.98 -2.81
N SER A 82 19.25 -13.34 -2.15
CA SER A 82 20.44 -14.00 -1.60
C SER A 82 20.52 -13.95 -0.07
N SER A 83 19.53 -13.34 0.59
CA SER A 83 19.58 -13.12 2.04
C SER A 83 18.20 -13.15 2.69
N HIS A 84 17.96 -14.16 3.52
CA HIS A 84 16.76 -14.24 4.37
C HIS A 84 16.62 -13.05 5.32
N TYR A 85 17.74 -12.47 5.77
CA TYR A 85 17.69 -11.25 6.58
C TYR A 85 17.18 -10.05 5.76
N ALA A 86 17.63 -9.91 4.51
CA ALA A 86 17.12 -8.88 3.62
C ALA A 86 15.63 -9.10 3.28
N LEU A 87 15.19 -10.35 3.12
CA LEU A 87 13.77 -10.69 2.99
C LEU A 87 12.95 -10.21 4.19
N PHE A 88 13.40 -10.49 5.41
CA PHE A 88 12.76 -10.00 6.62
C PHE A 88 12.73 -8.46 6.71
N ARG A 89 13.80 -7.77 6.30
CA ARG A 89 13.77 -6.30 6.22
C ARG A 89 12.79 -5.79 5.17
N CYS A 90 12.68 -6.48 4.03
CA CYS A 90 11.73 -6.16 2.98
C CYS A 90 10.30 -6.26 3.50
N TYR A 91 9.99 -7.38 4.17
CA TYR A 91 8.72 -7.60 4.85
C TYR A 91 8.39 -6.48 5.86
N ASN A 92 9.31 -6.17 6.78
CA ASN A 92 9.10 -5.09 7.74
C ASN A 92 8.91 -3.72 7.08
N PHE A 93 9.66 -3.43 6.02
CA PHE A 93 9.50 -2.20 5.28
C PHE A 93 8.08 -2.07 4.70
N LEU A 94 7.58 -3.13 4.05
CA LEU A 94 6.23 -3.18 3.49
C LEU A 94 5.17 -2.96 4.58
N LYS A 95 5.25 -3.72 5.69
CA LYS A 95 4.35 -3.57 6.83
C LYS A 95 4.39 -2.19 7.46
N ASN A 96 5.54 -1.50 7.48
CA ASN A 96 5.68 -0.18 8.10
C ASN A 96 5.25 0.96 7.18
N CYS A 97 5.48 0.86 5.87
CA CYS A 97 5.05 1.90 4.93
C CYS A 97 3.52 1.97 4.79
N GLY A 98 2.81 0.85 5.02
CA GLY A 98 1.35 0.77 4.98
C GLY A 98 0.75 0.90 3.58
N ASN A 99 1.58 0.74 2.55
CA ASN A 99 1.25 0.80 1.12
C ASN A 99 1.72 -0.47 0.40
N ASP A 100 1.78 -1.58 1.14
CA ASP A 100 2.31 -2.86 0.70
C ASP A 100 1.55 -3.45 -0.48
N ASP A 101 0.22 -3.33 -0.46
CA ASP A 101 -0.69 -3.75 -1.53
C ASP A 101 -0.35 -3.11 -2.89
N LEU A 102 -0.23 -1.78 -2.95
CA LEU A 102 0.09 -1.06 -4.18
C LEU A 102 1.55 -1.26 -4.57
N LEU A 103 2.48 -1.22 -3.63
CA LEU A 103 3.90 -1.36 -3.93
C LEU A 103 4.24 -2.75 -4.49
N LEU A 104 3.69 -3.82 -3.91
CA LEU A 104 3.86 -5.18 -4.44
C LEU A 104 3.21 -5.34 -5.81
N GLN A 105 2.01 -4.77 -6.02
CA GLN A 105 1.37 -4.78 -7.32
C GLN A 105 2.21 -4.06 -8.40
N ILE A 106 2.81 -2.92 -8.07
CA ILE A 106 3.68 -2.18 -9.00
C ILE A 106 4.88 -3.04 -9.39
N VAL A 107 5.57 -3.62 -8.41
CA VAL A 107 6.72 -4.50 -8.70
C VAL A 107 6.28 -5.71 -9.55
N LYS A 108 5.08 -6.25 -9.32
CA LYS A 108 4.48 -7.33 -10.14
C LYS A 108 4.30 -6.97 -11.60
N VAL A 109 3.81 -5.77 -11.88
CA VAL A 109 3.64 -5.31 -13.26
C VAL A 109 4.99 -4.99 -13.91
N GLU A 110 5.94 -4.48 -13.13
CA GLU A 110 7.30 -4.16 -13.59
C GLU A 110 8.24 -5.40 -13.67
N HIS A 111 7.70 -6.62 -13.55
CA HIS A 111 8.44 -7.90 -13.57
C HIS A 111 9.34 -8.12 -14.78
N THR A 112 9.15 -7.38 -15.87
CA THR A 112 10.00 -7.48 -17.07
C THR A 112 11.46 -7.10 -16.81
N GLU A 113 11.75 -6.33 -15.76
CA GLU A 113 13.12 -5.92 -15.42
C GLU A 113 13.83 -6.88 -14.44
N MET A 114 13.08 -7.78 -13.77
CA MET A 114 13.59 -8.59 -12.65
C MET A 114 12.82 -9.93 -12.49
N PRO A 115 13.13 -10.98 -13.26
CA PRO A 115 12.45 -12.27 -13.15
C PRO A 115 12.71 -13.00 -11.81
N GLU A 116 13.90 -12.83 -11.21
CA GLU A 116 14.29 -13.41 -9.93
C GLU A 116 13.52 -12.82 -8.75
N ALA A 117 13.04 -11.59 -8.88
CA ALA A 117 12.19 -10.91 -7.90
C ALA A 117 10.83 -11.60 -7.69
N ARG A 118 10.38 -12.42 -8.63
CA ARG A 118 9.04 -13.03 -8.61
C ARG A 118 8.85 -13.95 -7.40
N SER A 119 9.85 -14.78 -7.07
CA SER A 119 9.76 -15.69 -5.92
C SER A 119 9.72 -14.92 -4.60
N VAL A 120 10.59 -13.91 -4.47
CA VAL A 120 10.63 -13.01 -3.31
C VAL A 120 9.29 -12.29 -3.13
N VAL A 121 8.73 -11.73 -4.21
CA VAL A 121 7.45 -11.01 -4.18
C VAL A 121 6.30 -11.95 -3.79
N GLN A 122 6.24 -13.16 -4.35
CA GLN A 122 5.22 -14.13 -3.99
C GLN A 122 5.28 -14.48 -2.49
N VAL A 123 6.48 -14.77 -1.97
CA VAL A 123 6.67 -15.08 -0.55
C VAL A 123 6.27 -13.90 0.34
N LEU A 124 6.59 -12.66 -0.06
CA LEU A 124 6.16 -11.47 0.67
C LEU A 124 4.64 -11.30 0.69
N GLU A 125 3.96 -11.55 -0.44
CA GLU A 125 2.49 -11.52 -0.51
C GLU A 125 1.86 -12.56 0.41
N GLU A 126 2.39 -13.79 0.42
CA GLU A 126 1.93 -14.87 1.30
C GLU A 126 2.04 -14.46 2.78
N PHE A 127 3.21 -14.00 3.23
CA PHE A 127 3.41 -13.55 4.61
C PHE A 127 2.52 -12.37 5.00
N ILE A 128 2.31 -11.42 4.09
CA ILE A 128 1.48 -10.25 4.35
C ILE A 128 0.00 -10.63 4.47
N HIS A 129 -0.48 -11.54 3.62
CA HIS A 129 -1.85 -12.05 3.65
C HIS A 129 -2.12 -12.98 4.83
N GLU A 130 -1.19 -13.87 5.18
CA GLU A 130 -1.33 -14.80 6.31
C GLU A 130 -1.47 -14.07 7.65
N GLU A 131 -0.69 -13.01 7.89
CA GLU A 131 -0.86 -12.20 9.10
C GLU A 131 -2.18 -11.40 9.13
N GLY A 132 -2.80 -11.13 7.97
CA GLY A 132 -4.14 -10.54 7.91
C GLY A 132 -5.22 -11.43 8.52
N PHE A 133 -4.99 -12.74 8.64
CA PHE A 133 -5.86 -13.69 9.33
C PHE A 133 -5.48 -13.92 10.80
N SER A 134 -4.28 -13.53 11.22
CA SER A 134 -3.73 -13.87 12.55
C SER A 134 -4.19 -12.96 13.71
N VAL A 135 -4.95 -11.89 13.45
CA VAL A 135 -5.41 -10.96 14.51
C VAL A 135 -6.62 -11.49 15.30
N HIS A 136 -7.22 -12.63 14.91
CA HIS A 136 -8.29 -13.29 15.67
C HIS A 136 -7.87 -14.65 16.25
N TYR A 137 -6.78 -14.70 17.03
CA TYR A 137 -6.78 -15.62 18.18
C TYR A 137 -7.47 -14.91 19.35
N SER A 138 -8.80 -14.86 19.28
CA SER A 138 -9.62 -14.65 20.48
C SER A 138 -9.29 -15.77 21.46
N LYS A 139 -8.64 -15.38 22.56
CA LYS A 139 -8.47 -16.18 23.78
C LYS A 139 -9.75 -16.99 24.05
N PRO A 140 -9.70 -18.32 24.15
CA PRO A 140 -10.87 -19.08 24.57
C PRO A 140 -11.28 -18.63 25.97
N PRO A 141 -12.59 -18.59 26.30
CA PRO A 141 -13.03 -18.23 27.63
C PRO A 141 -12.43 -19.23 28.63
N ASN A 142 -11.74 -18.72 29.64
CA ASN A 142 -11.27 -19.53 30.75
C ASN A 142 -12.50 -20.15 31.45
N PRO A 143 -12.51 -21.47 31.70
CA PRO A 143 -13.53 -22.07 32.54
C PRO A 143 -13.14 -21.88 34.01
N SER A 144 -13.93 -21.11 34.75
CA SER A 144 -14.11 -21.21 36.22
C SER A 144 -15.36 -20.45 36.60
#